data_AF-A0A6P7HC19-F1
#
_entry.id   AF-A0A6P7HC19-F1
#
_cell.length_a   1.000
_cell.length_b   1.000
_cell.length_c   1.000
_cell.angle_alpha   90.00
_cell.angle_beta   90.00
_cell.angle_gamma   90.00
#
_symmetry.space_group_name_H-M   'P 1'
#
loop_
_entity.id
_entity.type
_entity.pdbx_description
1 polymer ?
#
loop_
_entity_poly.entity_id
_entity_poly.type
_entity_poly.pdbx_seq_one_letter_code
_entity_poly.pdbx_strand_id
1 'polypeptide(L)'
;MYNKKQYKTIVGKRQFSRRVAKERQELFQMCSMDSSNVEVTADNNFDLDTNFLNADKSSELLDPNSSSNLSDEHDLNIELFNEQIEFNTVINEYCETNVSKSVDVEDNKQLDLQSQLRKWAVCSKVSHSSLNGLLKILVPLYPGLPLDSRTLLKTPVSTSVKQLENGEYCHIGIAKGLKSLLPFSCKDEVIKISVNVDGIPLYTSSKLQFWPITAIIRNFNSPPFAIGIFCGNSKPSPLSDFLEDFIQEFAFLKENGILIHDHTYSIEIENFICDAPAKAYLKCIKSHNGYLSCDKCWETGEYHHRNGKVILKGINALRRTDEQFLREMDEDHHLGKTPLLDLSIGLVSCFTIDYMHAVCLGVMKRLFTTWISGNLSDRLKNADVQILSKRLISLRSFIPCEFNRKSRALDEIAYCGKLQNIELFLYI
;
A
#
# COMPACT_ATOMS: atom_id res chain seq x y z
N MET A 1 32.18 -2.60 32.35
CA MET A 1 32.41 -1.73 31.18
C MET A 1 31.06 -1.43 30.55
N TYR A 2 30.52 -0.23 30.79
CA TYR A 2 29.26 0.20 30.18
C TYR A 2 29.48 0.43 28.68
N ASN A 3 28.68 -0.24 27.85
CA ASN A 3 28.70 -0.07 26.41
C ASN A 3 28.20 1.36 26.10
N LYS A 4 29.13 2.29 25.85
CA LYS A 4 28.79 3.69 25.52
C LYS A 4 27.99 3.68 24.21
N LYS A 5 26.68 3.94 24.30
CA LYS A 5 25.86 4.21 23.12
C LYS A 5 26.51 5.37 22.35
N GLN A 6 26.94 5.11 21.12
CA GLN A 6 27.44 6.16 20.24
C GLN A 6 26.25 6.99 19.75
N TYR A 7 25.98 8.09 20.43
CA TYR A 7 25.01 9.07 19.99
C TYR A 7 25.55 9.85 18.78
N LYS A 8 24.73 10.00 17.73
CA LYS A 8 25.07 10.87 16.59
C LYS A 8 25.25 12.32 17.06
N THR A 9 26.26 13.01 16.54
CA THR A 9 26.73 14.36 16.96
C THR A 9 25.79 15.51 16.60
N ILE A 10 24.83 15.30 15.69
CA ILE A 10 23.88 16.34 15.24
C ILE A 10 22.46 15.80 15.34
N VAL A 11 21.59 16.51 16.06
CA VAL A 11 20.18 16.17 16.26
C VAL A 11 19.29 17.41 16.29
N GLY A 12 18.02 17.25 15.93
CA GLY A 12 17.03 18.33 16.01
C GLY A 12 16.74 18.78 17.45
N LYS A 13 16.28 20.03 17.66
CA LYS A 13 16.00 20.60 19.00
C LYS A 13 15.11 19.70 19.86
N ARG A 14 14.03 19.15 19.29
CA ARG A 14 13.09 18.27 20.00
C ARG A 14 13.73 16.92 20.39
N GLN A 15 14.61 16.41 19.54
CA GLN A 15 15.32 15.16 19.78
C GLN A 15 16.39 15.34 20.85
N PHE A 16 17.10 16.48 20.87
CA PHE A 16 17.94 16.88 22.00
C PHE A 16 17.12 16.90 23.29
N SER A 17 15.96 17.56 23.32
CA SER A 17 15.09 17.57 24.49
C SER A 17 14.61 16.17 24.92
N ARG A 18 14.30 15.28 23.97
CA ARG A 18 13.91 13.89 24.27
C ARG A 18 15.07 13.06 24.83
N ARG A 19 16.28 13.20 24.26
CA ARG A 19 17.49 12.53 24.76
C ARG A 19 17.81 12.98 26.18
N VAL A 20 17.78 14.29 26.44
CA VAL A 20 17.95 14.87 27.78
C VAL A 20 16.89 14.37 28.75
N ALA A 21 15.62 14.32 28.34
CA ALA A 21 14.54 13.79 29.19
C ALA A 21 14.72 12.30 29.52
N LYS A 22 15.14 11.50 28.54
CA LYS A 22 15.40 10.06 28.72
C LYS A 22 16.62 9.81 29.61
N GLU A 23 17.74 10.50 29.37
CA GLU A 23 18.93 10.39 30.23
C GLU A 23 18.62 10.84 31.66
N ARG A 24 17.84 11.92 31.83
CA ARG A 24 17.34 12.33 33.14
C ARG A 24 16.56 11.20 33.81
N GLN A 25 15.66 10.54 33.10
CA GLN A 25 14.84 9.47 33.65
C GLN A 25 15.67 8.22 34.01
N GLU A 26 16.64 7.85 33.16
CA GLU A 26 17.60 6.77 33.42
C GLU A 26 18.47 7.08 34.65
N LEU A 27 18.97 8.31 34.80
CA LEU A 27 19.71 8.77 35.98
C LEU A 27 18.86 8.74 37.26
N PHE A 28 17.59 9.17 37.19
CA PHE A 28 16.67 9.09 38.33
C PHE A 28 16.43 7.64 38.76
N GLN A 29 16.26 6.72 37.81
CA GLN A 29 16.14 5.29 38.11
C GLN A 29 17.40 4.69 38.74
N MET A 30 18.59 5.09 38.28
CA MET A 30 19.85 4.65 38.87
C MET A 30 20.03 5.18 40.31
N CYS A 31 19.74 6.47 40.55
CA CYS A 31 19.82 7.04 41.89
C CYS A 31 18.79 6.44 42.87
N SER A 32 17.62 6.01 42.39
CA SER A 32 16.62 5.36 43.24
C SER A 32 17.00 3.92 43.65
N MET A 33 17.93 3.27 42.95
CA MET A 33 18.43 1.93 43.31
C MET A 33 19.61 1.96 44.29
N ASP A 34 20.34 3.07 44.40
CA ASP A 34 21.47 3.22 45.32
C ASP A 34 21.07 3.71 46.73
N SER A 35 19.84 4.21 46.91
CA SER A 35 19.37 4.77 48.20
C SER A 35 18.84 3.75 49.23
N SER A 36 18.98 2.44 49.01
CA SER A 36 18.52 1.43 49.97
C SER A 36 19.57 0.97 51.01
N ASN A 37 20.74 1.60 51.09
CA ASN A 37 21.80 1.21 52.05
C ASN A 37 22.58 2.40 52.64
N VAL A 38 21.95 3.29 53.43
CA VAL A 38 22.66 4.05 54.47
C VAL A 38 21.68 4.39 55.61
N GLU A 39 21.86 3.77 56.78
CA GLU A 39 21.36 4.30 58.05
C GLU A 39 22.37 5.33 58.61
N VAL A 40 21.81 6.27 59.40
CA VAL A 40 22.41 6.92 60.60
C VAL A 40 22.50 8.46 60.57
N THR A 41 21.69 9.00 61.49
CA THR A 41 21.75 10.22 62.33
C THR A 41 21.61 11.62 61.76
N ALA A 42 20.54 12.26 62.24
CA ALA A 42 20.34 13.69 62.34
C ALA A 42 21.42 14.36 63.19
N ASP A 43 21.83 15.57 62.80
CA ASP A 43 21.99 16.66 63.73
C ASP A 43 21.72 18.02 63.05
N ASN A 44 20.97 18.83 63.78
CA ASN A 44 20.48 20.15 63.42
C ASN A 44 21.61 21.19 63.43
N ASN A 45 21.61 22.14 62.50
CA ASN A 45 21.18 23.53 62.79
C ASN A 45 21.48 24.50 61.65
N PHE A 46 20.45 25.33 61.39
CA PHE A 46 20.49 26.75 61.02
C PHE A 46 21.09 27.15 59.65
N ASP A 47 20.47 27.98 58.81
CA ASP A 47 19.35 28.89 59.08
C ASP A 47 18.62 29.33 57.80
N LEU A 48 17.39 29.78 58.03
CA LEU A 48 16.43 30.53 57.23
C LEU A 48 17.01 31.40 56.08
N ASP A 49 16.33 31.58 54.94
CA ASP A 49 15.02 32.23 54.86
C ASP A 49 13.98 31.50 54.00
N THR A 50 13.02 30.93 54.72
CA THR A 50 11.62 30.82 54.34
C THR A 50 10.99 32.20 54.15
N ASN A 51 10.08 32.30 53.17
CA ASN A 51 8.75 32.92 53.24
C ASN A 51 8.43 33.71 51.97
N PHE A 52 7.28 33.59 51.32
CA PHE A 52 5.94 33.10 51.67
C PHE A 52 5.18 33.14 50.31
N LEU A 53 4.24 32.29 49.89
CA LEU A 53 3.31 31.38 50.55
C LEU A 53 2.90 30.27 49.57
N ASN A 54 2.96 29.04 50.08
CA ASN A 54 2.14 27.90 49.66
C ASN A 54 0.68 28.13 50.05
N ALA A 55 -0.25 27.59 49.26
CA ALA A 55 -1.13 26.50 49.69
C ALA A 55 -1.85 25.94 48.43
N ASP A 56 -1.54 24.72 47.97
CA ASP A 56 -2.02 23.41 48.47
C ASP A 56 -3.55 23.33 48.45
N LYS A 57 -4.25 22.36 47.86
CA LYS A 57 -4.10 20.89 47.65
C LYS A 57 -5.20 20.51 46.63
N SER A 58 -5.24 19.40 45.90
CA SER A 58 -4.58 18.10 45.95
C SER A 58 -4.87 17.42 44.60
N SER A 59 -3.82 16.96 43.93
CA SER A 59 -3.88 16.15 42.72
C SER A 59 -3.81 14.67 43.09
N GLU A 60 -4.85 13.90 42.76
CA GLU A 60 -4.67 12.48 42.47
C GLU A 60 -4.08 12.35 41.06
N LEU A 61 -2.88 11.77 41.00
CA LEU A 61 -2.17 11.44 39.78
C LEU A 61 -2.76 10.16 39.20
N LEU A 62 -3.50 10.28 38.10
CA LEU A 62 -3.78 9.16 37.19
C LEU A 62 -2.90 9.27 35.95
N ASP A 63 -2.21 8.16 35.73
CA ASP A 63 -1.42 7.73 34.59
C ASP A 63 -2.11 8.01 33.23
N PRO A 64 -1.49 8.71 32.25
CA PRO A 64 -1.99 8.73 30.88
C PRO A 64 -1.02 8.02 29.93
N ASN A 65 -0.74 6.75 30.21
CA ASN A 65 -0.51 5.75 29.18
C ASN A 65 -1.72 4.82 29.13
N SER A 66 -2.89 5.38 28.80
CA SER A 66 -4.03 4.63 28.32
C SER A 66 -4.42 5.15 26.94
N SER A 67 -4.05 4.35 25.96
CA SER A 67 -4.53 4.41 24.59
C SER A 67 -6.06 4.34 24.59
N SER A 68 -6.70 5.49 24.39
CA SER A 68 -8.04 5.52 23.82
C SER A 68 -7.89 5.73 22.32
N ASN A 69 -8.13 4.64 21.58
CA ASN A 69 -8.43 4.70 20.16
C ASN A 69 -9.69 5.57 19.99
N LEU A 70 -9.49 6.86 19.71
CA LEU A 70 -10.54 7.68 19.14
C LEU A 70 -10.63 7.30 17.67
N SER A 71 -11.65 6.50 17.39
CA SER A 71 -12.19 6.24 16.07
C SER A 71 -12.40 7.55 15.32
N ASP A 72 -11.64 7.75 14.26
CA ASP A 72 -12.01 8.65 13.18
C ASP A 72 -13.24 8.04 12.48
N GLU A 73 -14.42 8.23 13.06
CA GLU A 73 -15.67 8.20 12.30
C GLU A 73 -15.74 9.50 11.49
N HIS A 74 -15.08 9.49 10.35
CA HIS A 74 -15.51 10.30 9.23
C HIS A 74 -16.18 9.37 8.24
N ASP A 75 -17.51 9.43 8.19
CA ASP A 75 -18.39 8.80 7.22
C ASP A 75 -17.78 8.81 5.81
N LEU A 76 -17.13 7.71 5.46
CA LEU A 76 -16.86 7.32 4.09
C LEU A 76 -17.95 6.31 3.76
N ASN A 77 -19.08 6.78 3.24
CA ASN A 77 -20.01 5.95 2.50
C ASN A 77 -19.28 5.39 1.27
N ILE A 78 -18.60 4.25 1.47
CA ILE A 78 -18.06 3.41 0.43
C ILE A 78 -19.17 2.44 0.07
N GLU A 79 -20.01 2.83 -0.90
CA GLU A 79 -20.86 1.87 -1.60
C GLU A 79 -19.98 0.90 -2.38
N LEU A 80 -20.19 -0.38 -2.08
CA LEU A 80 -19.45 -1.52 -2.62
C LEU A 80 -19.46 -1.55 -4.14
N PHE A 81 -18.28 -1.74 -4.72
CA PHE A 81 -18.16 -2.39 -6.03
C PHE A 81 -17.40 -3.70 -5.84
N ASN A 82 -18.02 -4.80 -6.25
CA ASN A 82 -17.38 -6.10 -6.39
C ASN A 82 -16.31 -5.99 -7.49
N GLU A 83 -15.07 -5.74 -7.10
CA GLU A 83 -13.94 -6.10 -7.95
C GLU A 83 -13.86 -7.64 -7.96
N GLN A 84 -14.40 -8.24 -9.02
CA GLN A 84 -14.03 -9.60 -9.38
C GLN A 84 -12.56 -9.56 -9.79
N ILE A 85 -11.67 -9.89 -8.85
CA ILE A 85 -10.28 -10.21 -9.15
C ILE A 85 -10.33 -11.50 -9.99
N GLU A 86 -10.27 -11.35 -11.32
CA GLU A 86 -10.11 -12.47 -12.24
C GLU A 86 -8.69 -13.04 -12.08
N PHE A 87 -8.58 -14.09 -11.26
CA PHE A 87 -7.39 -14.93 -11.25
C PHE A 87 -7.35 -15.75 -12.54
N ASN A 88 -6.40 -15.45 -13.41
CA ASN A 88 -6.06 -16.31 -14.53
C ASN A 88 -5.67 -17.69 -14.00
N THR A 89 -6.54 -18.68 -14.18
CA THR A 89 -6.23 -20.09 -13.91
C THR A 89 -5.27 -20.55 -15.00
N VAL A 90 -3.97 -20.63 -14.68
CA VAL A 90 -2.94 -21.14 -15.57
C VAL A 90 -3.05 -22.67 -15.65
N ILE A 91 -3.48 -23.18 -16.81
CA ILE A 91 -3.20 -24.57 -17.19
C ILE A 91 -2.13 -24.51 -18.29
N ASN A 92 -1.00 -25.17 -18.01
CA ASN A 92 0.05 -25.47 -18.97
C ASN A 92 -0.54 -26.34 -20.09
N GLU A 93 -0.71 -25.78 -21.28
CA GLU A 93 -0.74 -26.57 -22.52
C GLU A 93 -0.27 -25.69 -23.68
N TYR A 94 0.91 -26.02 -24.19
CA TYR A 94 1.52 -25.45 -25.39
C TYR A 94 0.49 -25.44 -26.54
N CYS A 95 0.18 -24.25 -27.07
CA CYS A 95 -0.45 -24.15 -28.37
C CYS A 95 0.65 -23.98 -29.42
N GLU A 96 1.20 -25.10 -29.90
CA GLU A 96 1.96 -25.10 -31.14
C GLU A 96 1.01 -24.79 -32.30
N THR A 97 1.19 -23.62 -32.90
CA THR A 97 0.59 -23.27 -34.19
C THR A 97 1.67 -23.42 -35.24
N ASN A 98 1.81 -24.62 -35.79
CA ASN A 98 2.51 -24.84 -37.05
C ASN A 98 1.71 -25.82 -37.91
N VAL A 99 1.01 -25.27 -38.91
CA VAL A 99 0.36 -26.02 -39.97
C VAL A 99 1.44 -26.49 -40.93
N SER A 100 1.89 -27.72 -40.77
CA SER A 100 2.66 -28.44 -41.79
C SER A 100 2.03 -29.82 -41.99
N LYS A 101 1.43 -30.00 -43.17
CA LYS A 101 0.84 -31.27 -43.61
C LYS A 101 1.93 -32.33 -43.75
N SER A 102 1.90 -33.34 -42.91
CA SER A 102 2.30 -34.70 -43.27
C SER A 102 1.44 -35.69 -42.50
N VAL A 103 0.74 -36.52 -43.27
CA VAL A 103 -0.10 -37.62 -42.82
C VAL A 103 0.80 -38.64 -42.16
N ASP A 104 0.54 -38.96 -40.89
CA ASP A 104 0.72 -40.31 -40.35
C ASP A 104 -0.24 -40.54 -39.18
N VAL A 105 -0.69 -41.78 -39.12
CA VAL A 105 -1.83 -42.33 -38.37
C VAL A 105 -1.43 -42.54 -36.91
N GLU A 106 -2.20 -42.02 -35.95
CA GLU A 106 -2.64 -42.70 -34.70
C GLU A 106 -3.26 -41.72 -33.66
N ASP A 107 -4.30 -42.21 -32.96
CA ASP A 107 -5.02 -41.63 -31.81
C ASP A 107 -5.87 -40.36 -31.98
N ASN A 108 -7.06 -40.56 -32.58
CA ASN A 108 -8.18 -39.64 -32.51
C ASN A 108 -8.84 -39.70 -31.11
N LYS A 109 -8.18 -39.17 -30.07
CA LYS A 109 -8.84 -38.88 -28.78
C LYS A 109 -9.79 -37.70 -28.98
N GLN A 110 -11.05 -38.01 -29.27
CA GLN A 110 -12.15 -37.05 -29.22
C GLN A 110 -12.11 -36.36 -27.84
N LEU A 111 -11.75 -35.07 -27.80
CA LEU A 111 -11.67 -34.31 -26.55
C LEU A 111 -13.03 -34.36 -25.85
N ASP A 112 -13.06 -34.89 -24.62
CA ASP A 112 -14.27 -34.93 -23.80
C ASP A 112 -14.90 -33.53 -23.68
N LEU A 113 -16.23 -33.45 -23.67
CA LEU A 113 -17.01 -32.21 -23.65
C LEU A 113 -16.59 -31.29 -22.50
N GLN A 114 -16.24 -31.86 -21.34
CA GLN A 114 -15.72 -31.09 -20.21
C GLN A 114 -14.44 -30.34 -20.56
N SER A 115 -13.51 -30.99 -21.27
CA SER A 115 -12.23 -30.40 -21.68
C SER A 115 -12.44 -29.29 -22.72
N GLN A 116 -13.37 -29.48 -23.65
CA GLN A 116 -13.74 -28.44 -24.62
C GLN A 116 -14.37 -27.22 -23.93
N LEU A 117 -15.33 -27.43 -23.04
CA LEU A 117 -15.96 -26.36 -22.28
C LEU A 117 -14.95 -25.63 -21.37
N ARG A 118 -14.04 -26.35 -20.73
CA ARG A 118 -12.95 -25.76 -19.94
C ARG A 118 -12.08 -24.86 -20.83
N LYS A 119 -11.60 -25.38 -21.95
CA LYS A 119 -10.73 -24.63 -22.88
C LYS A 119 -11.43 -23.39 -23.40
N TRP A 120 -12.69 -23.53 -23.84
CA TRP A 120 -13.49 -22.40 -24.30
C TRP A 120 -13.67 -21.34 -23.21
N ALA A 121 -14.01 -21.73 -21.98
CA ALA A 121 -14.25 -20.80 -20.89
C ALA A 121 -12.99 -19.99 -20.54
N VAL A 122 -11.82 -20.64 -20.49
CA VAL A 122 -10.55 -19.98 -20.21
C VAL A 122 -10.13 -19.07 -21.36
N CYS A 123 -10.14 -19.57 -22.60
CA CYS A 123 -9.71 -18.79 -23.77
C CYS A 123 -10.62 -17.59 -24.04
N SER A 124 -11.91 -17.72 -23.76
CA SER A 124 -12.89 -16.66 -23.99
C SER A 124 -13.11 -15.77 -22.76
N LYS A 125 -12.36 -15.98 -21.67
CA LYS A 125 -12.49 -15.25 -20.40
C LYS A 125 -13.94 -15.17 -19.89
N VAL A 126 -14.61 -16.32 -19.89
CA VAL A 126 -16.02 -16.40 -19.47
C VAL A 126 -16.11 -16.26 -17.96
N SER A 127 -16.93 -15.33 -17.49
CA SER A 127 -17.18 -15.17 -16.05
C SER A 127 -17.74 -16.44 -15.42
N HIS A 128 -17.39 -16.72 -14.16
CA HIS A 128 -17.90 -17.90 -13.44
C HIS A 128 -19.43 -17.92 -13.36
N SER A 129 -20.08 -16.75 -13.27
CA SER A 129 -21.55 -16.66 -13.24
C SER A 129 -22.17 -17.06 -14.57
N SER A 130 -21.63 -16.59 -15.69
CA SER A 130 -22.05 -16.98 -17.04
C SER A 130 -21.83 -18.47 -17.28
N LEU A 131 -20.67 -19.00 -16.88
CA LEU A 131 -20.35 -20.41 -17.01
C LEU A 131 -21.28 -21.28 -16.15
N ASN A 132 -21.56 -20.89 -14.91
CA ASN A 132 -22.56 -21.55 -14.06
C ASN A 132 -23.95 -21.53 -14.71
N GLY A 133 -24.34 -20.41 -15.32
CA GLY A 133 -25.59 -20.29 -16.08
C GLY A 133 -25.66 -21.29 -17.23
N LEU A 134 -24.59 -21.41 -18.01
CA LEU A 134 -24.50 -22.39 -19.10
C LEU A 134 -24.53 -23.83 -18.58
N LEU A 135 -23.78 -24.14 -17.52
CA LEU A 135 -23.73 -25.49 -16.94
C LEU A 135 -25.10 -25.94 -16.45
N LYS A 136 -25.90 -25.06 -15.84
CA LYS A 136 -27.29 -25.39 -15.44
C LYS A 136 -28.19 -25.80 -16.62
N ILE A 137 -27.95 -25.26 -17.81
CA ILE A 137 -28.68 -25.62 -19.04
C ILE A 137 -28.17 -26.97 -19.59
N LEU A 138 -26.86 -27.21 -19.52
CA LEU A 138 -26.23 -28.39 -20.13
C LEU A 138 -26.29 -29.65 -19.26
N VAL A 139 -26.27 -29.52 -17.93
CA VAL A 139 -26.28 -30.67 -16.99
C VAL A 139 -27.47 -31.62 -17.20
N PRO A 140 -28.72 -31.15 -17.43
CA PRO A 140 -29.83 -32.04 -17.76
C PRO A 140 -29.64 -32.88 -19.03
N LEU A 141 -28.86 -32.37 -20.00
CA LEU A 141 -28.56 -33.04 -21.26
C LEU A 141 -27.28 -33.90 -21.18
N TYR A 142 -26.36 -33.52 -20.31
CA TYR A 142 -25.07 -34.18 -20.09
C TYR A 142 -24.80 -34.33 -18.58
N PRO A 143 -25.35 -35.37 -17.92
CA PRO A 143 -25.27 -35.54 -16.47
C PRO A 143 -23.85 -35.67 -15.90
N GLY A 144 -22.86 -35.94 -16.75
CA GLY A 144 -21.45 -35.98 -16.37
C GLY A 144 -20.80 -34.60 -16.17
N LEU A 145 -21.47 -33.49 -16.54
CA LEU A 145 -20.95 -32.15 -16.30
C LEU A 145 -21.17 -31.70 -14.84
N PRO A 146 -20.23 -30.95 -14.23
CA PRO A 146 -20.48 -30.34 -12.94
C PRO A 146 -21.42 -29.14 -13.05
N LEU A 147 -22.12 -28.82 -11.97
CA LEU A 147 -22.96 -27.61 -11.88
C LEU A 147 -22.17 -26.33 -11.60
N ASP A 148 -20.96 -26.47 -11.06
CA ASP A 148 -20.12 -25.36 -10.63
C ASP A 148 -18.90 -25.22 -11.54
N SER A 149 -18.69 -24.01 -12.03
CA SER A 149 -17.57 -23.59 -12.87
C SER A 149 -16.22 -23.92 -12.25
N ARG A 150 -16.04 -23.78 -10.93
CA ARG A 150 -14.78 -24.09 -10.25
C ARG A 150 -14.46 -25.58 -10.37
N THR A 151 -15.48 -26.43 -10.28
CA THR A 151 -15.34 -27.88 -10.49
C THR A 151 -15.00 -28.19 -11.95
N LEU A 152 -15.67 -27.55 -12.92
CA LEU A 152 -15.36 -27.72 -14.35
C LEU A 152 -13.91 -27.33 -14.67
N LEU A 153 -13.50 -26.17 -14.16
CA LEU A 153 -12.19 -25.57 -14.35
C LEU A 153 -11.10 -26.26 -13.53
N LYS A 154 -11.46 -27.20 -12.65
CA LYS A 154 -10.55 -27.87 -11.71
C LYS A 154 -9.75 -26.85 -10.88
N THR A 155 -10.43 -25.80 -10.43
CA THR A 155 -9.80 -24.76 -9.61
C THR A 155 -9.21 -25.39 -8.34
N PRO A 156 -7.92 -25.18 -8.04
CA PRO A 156 -7.30 -25.70 -6.82
C PRO A 156 -8.08 -25.29 -5.58
N VAL A 157 -8.36 -26.25 -4.70
CA VAL A 157 -9.14 -26.04 -3.46
C VAL A 157 -8.25 -25.63 -2.28
N SER A 158 -6.94 -25.83 -2.43
CA SER A 158 -5.92 -25.44 -1.47
C SER A 158 -4.72 -24.83 -2.19
N THR A 159 -4.01 -23.96 -1.50
CA THR A 159 -2.74 -23.41 -1.94
C THR A 159 -1.75 -23.45 -0.78
N SER A 160 -0.46 -23.40 -1.07
CA SER A 160 0.55 -23.30 -0.01
C SER A 160 0.45 -21.92 0.64
N VAL A 161 0.20 -21.89 1.94
CA VAL A 161 0.14 -20.67 2.74
C VAL A 161 1.17 -20.72 3.86
N LYS A 162 1.88 -19.61 4.03
CA LYS A 162 2.77 -19.33 5.15
C LYS A 162 1.95 -18.64 6.25
N GLN A 163 2.02 -19.16 7.47
CA GLN A 163 1.38 -18.53 8.62
C GLN A 163 2.28 -17.39 9.13
N LEU A 164 1.72 -16.19 9.26
CA LEU A 164 2.34 -15.01 9.88
C LEU A 164 1.68 -14.75 11.23
N GLU A 165 2.27 -13.85 12.03
CA GLU A 165 1.79 -13.52 13.38
C GLU A 165 0.29 -13.17 13.42
N ASN A 166 -0.19 -12.44 12.40
CA ASN A 166 -1.53 -11.89 12.37
C ASN A 166 -2.35 -12.24 11.11
N GLY A 167 -1.96 -13.29 10.38
CA GLY A 167 -2.69 -13.73 9.19
C GLY A 167 -1.94 -14.75 8.36
N GLU A 168 -2.43 -14.98 7.15
CA GLU A 168 -1.93 -15.99 6.22
C GLU A 168 -1.36 -15.32 4.98
N TYR A 169 -0.24 -15.82 4.47
CA TYR A 169 0.40 -15.31 3.28
C TYR A 169 0.55 -16.39 2.21
N CYS A 170 0.12 -16.10 1.00
CA CYS A 170 0.33 -16.95 -0.17
C CYS A 170 1.32 -16.26 -1.11
N HIS A 171 2.49 -16.86 -1.30
CA HIS A 171 3.45 -16.41 -2.32
C HIS A 171 3.14 -17.06 -3.67
N ILE A 172 2.94 -16.24 -4.71
CA ILE A 172 2.63 -16.66 -6.08
C ILE A 172 3.89 -16.62 -6.96
N GLY A 173 4.71 -15.59 -6.78
CA GLY A 173 6.01 -15.43 -7.41
C GLY A 173 6.04 -14.48 -8.62
N ILE A 174 7.06 -13.63 -8.65
CA ILE A 174 7.47 -12.79 -9.78
C ILE A 174 7.72 -13.68 -11.01
N ALA A 175 8.49 -14.75 -10.85
CA ALA A 175 8.89 -15.60 -11.97
C ALA A 175 7.68 -16.24 -12.66
N LYS A 176 6.68 -16.65 -11.87
CA LYS A 176 5.43 -17.23 -12.38
C LYS A 176 4.62 -16.20 -13.16
N GLY A 177 4.47 -14.99 -12.60
CA GLY A 177 3.83 -13.86 -13.27
C GLY A 177 4.47 -13.53 -14.61
N LEU A 178 5.80 -13.35 -14.63
CA LEU A 178 6.57 -13.05 -15.83
C LEU A 178 6.44 -14.13 -16.90
N LYS A 179 6.60 -15.41 -16.56
CA LYS A 179 6.44 -16.54 -17.50
C LYS A 179 5.05 -16.57 -18.15
N SER A 180 4.02 -16.16 -17.42
CA SER A 180 2.65 -16.15 -17.95
C SER A 180 2.31 -14.95 -18.84
N LEU A 181 3.07 -13.85 -18.75
CA LEU A 181 2.74 -12.58 -19.40
C LEU A 181 3.73 -12.17 -20.49
N LEU A 182 4.96 -12.69 -20.46
CA LEU A 182 5.97 -12.35 -21.45
C LEU A 182 5.65 -12.97 -22.82
N PRO A 183 5.49 -12.14 -23.87
CA PRO A 183 5.27 -12.65 -25.22
C PRO A 183 6.54 -13.29 -25.76
N PHE A 184 6.38 -14.27 -26.66
CA PHE A 184 7.49 -14.90 -27.39
C PHE A 184 8.38 -13.89 -28.15
N SER A 185 7.83 -12.74 -28.53
CA SER A 185 8.51 -11.70 -29.31
C SER A 185 9.09 -10.56 -28.47
N CYS A 186 9.21 -10.73 -27.15
CA CYS A 186 9.83 -9.70 -26.30
C CYS A 186 11.28 -9.45 -26.76
N LYS A 187 11.59 -8.21 -27.13
CA LYS A 187 12.92 -7.82 -27.62
C LYS A 187 13.80 -7.21 -26.54
N ASP A 188 13.22 -6.85 -25.40
CA ASP A 188 13.96 -6.20 -24.33
C ASP A 188 14.73 -7.24 -23.53
N GLU A 189 16.03 -7.03 -23.35
CA GLU A 189 16.88 -7.88 -22.51
C GLU A 189 16.60 -7.67 -21.01
N VAL A 190 16.10 -6.49 -20.65
CA VAL A 190 15.78 -6.09 -19.27
C VAL A 190 14.29 -5.88 -19.12
N ILE A 191 13.67 -6.67 -18.24
CA ILE A 191 12.27 -6.53 -17.86
C ILE A 191 12.15 -5.69 -16.61
N LYS A 192 11.52 -4.53 -16.77
CA LYS A 192 11.23 -3.56 -15.74
C LYS A 192 9.84 -3.79 -15.18
N ILE A 193 9.74 -3.89 -13.85
CA ILE A 193 8.48 -4.03 -13.14
C ILE A 193 8.23 -2.84 -12.21
N SER A 194 6.99 -2.39 -12.17
CA SER A 194 6.50 -1.49 -11.11
C SER A 194 5.73 -2.29 -10.09
N VAL A 195 6.06 -2.13 -8.81
CA VAL A 195 5.46 -2.88 -7.70
C VAL A 195 4.46 -2.01 -6.94
N ASN A 196 3.31 -2.58 -6.60
CA ASN A 196 2.32 -1.94 -5.74
C ASN A 196 1.98 -2.86 -4.57
N VAL A 197 1.86 -2.26 -3.38
CA VAL A 197 1.38 -2.91 -2.16
C VAL A 197 0.40 -1.98 -1.49
N ASP A 198 -0.80 -2.47 -1.20
CA ASP A 198 -1.87 -1.71 -0.58
C ASP A 198 -2.77 -2.62 0.26
N GLY A 199 -3.58 -2.05 1.15
CA GLY A 199 -4.58 -2.76 1.93
C GLY A 199 -5.96 -2.68 1.27
N ILE A 200 -6.60 -3.83 1.06
CA ILE A 200 -7.92 -3.93 0.42
C ILE A 200 -8.88 -4.63 1.39
N PRO A 201 -9.89 -3.92 1.95
CA PRO A 201 -10.89 -4.57 2.79
C PRO A 201 -11.72 -5.56 1.97
N LEU A 202 -11.93 -6.77 2.48
CA LEU A 202 -12.71 -7.80 1.79
C LEU A 202 -14.21 -7.65 1.99
N TYR A 203 -14.59 -7.15 3.16
CA TYR A 203 -15.98 -6.96 3.54
C TYR A 203 -16.12 -5.63 4.26
N THR A 204 -17.24 -4.95 4.09
CA THR A 204 -17.55 -3.70 4.79
C THR A 204 -17.84 -3.92 6.28
N SER A 205 -18.33 -5.11 6.65
CA SER A 205 -18.69 -5.48 8.01
C SER A 205 -17.60 -6.25 8.77
N SER A 206 -16.41 -6.43 8.17
CA SER A 206 -15.31 -7.17 8.77
C SER A 206 -14.01 -6.37 8.69
N LYS A 207 -13.10 -6.62 9.64
CA LYS A 207 -11.73 -6.09 9.58
C LYS A 207 -10.83 -6.91 8.66
N LEU A 208 -11.35 -8.01 8.09
CA LEU A 208 -10.59 -8.87 7.19
C LEU A 208 -10.23 -8.10 5.92
N GLN A 209 -8.94 -8.10 5.61
CA GLN A 209 -8.37 -7.36 4.50
C GLN A 209 -7.27 -8.16 3.83
N PHE A 210 -7.13 -7.96 2.52
CA PHE A 210 -5.96 -8.41 1.77
C PHE A 210 -4.89 -7.34 1.75
N TRP A 211 -3.64 -7.78 1.74
CA TRP A 211 -2.48 -6.97 1.41
C TRP A 211 -1.72 -7.66 0.28
N PRO A 212 -2.13 -7.41 -0.98
CA PRO A 212 -1.44 -7.99 -2.12
C PRO A 212 -0.16 -7.21 -2.43
N ILE A 213 0.89 -7.95 -2.78
CA ILE A 213 2.04 -7.47 -3.53
C ILE A 213 1.73 -7.74 -4.99
N THR A 214 1.61 -6.69 -5.79
CA THR A 214 1.29 -6.77 -7.22
C THR A 214 2.37 -6.11 -8.04
N ALA A 215 2.50 -6.52 -9.30
CA ALA A 215 3.39 -5.88 -10.24
C ALA A 215 2.76 -5.73 -11.63
N ILE A 216 3.27 -4.77 -12.39
CA ILE A 216 2.99 -4.59 -13.81
C ILE A 216 4.31 -4.50 -14.57
N ILE A 217 4.36 -5.08 -15.78
CA ILE A 217 5.53 -4.98 -16.65
C ILE A 217 5.47 -3.63 -17.36
N ARG A 218 6.59 -2.90 -17.39
CA ARG A 218 6.66 -1.52 -17.88
C ARG A 218 7.14 -1.41 -19.32
N ASN A 219 7.87 -2.43 -19.77
CA ASN A 219 8.39 -2.54 -21.13
C ASN A 219 7.29 -2.62 -22.20
N PHE A 220 6.14 -3.20 -21.86
CA PHE A 220 5.02 -3.37 -22.78
C PHE A 220 3.69 -3.41 -22.02
N ASN A 221 2.59 -3.31 -22.76
CA ASN A 221 1.27 -3.34 -22.16
C ASN A 221 0.96 -4.74 -21.59
N SER A 222 1.03 -4.89 -20.27
CA SER A 222 0.62 -6.09 -19.56
C SER A 222 -0.49 -5.75 -18.56
N PRO A 223 -1.42 -6.67 -18.27
CA PRO A 223 -2.22 -6.54 -17.05
C PRO A 223 -1.30 -6.63 -15.82
N PRO A 224 -1.73 -6.08 -14.67
CA PRO A 224 -1.06 -6.34 -13.41
C PRO A 224 -1.21 -7.81 -13.02
N PHE A 225 -0.25 -8.32 -12.26
CA PHE A 225 -0.27 -9.67 -11.70
C PHE A 225 0.08 -9.66 -10.21
N ALA A 226 -0.41 -10.64 -9.48
CA ALA A 226 -0.10 -10.81 -8.07
C ALA A 226 1.21 -11.60 -7.89
N ILE A 227 2.07 -11.09 -7.01
CA ILE A 227 3.32 -11.74 -6.57
C ILE A 227 3.09 -12.45 -5.24
N GLY A 228 2.32 -11.85 -4.34
CA GLY A 228 2.00 -12.41 -3.04
C GLY A 228 0.73 -11.79 -2.49
N ILE A 229 0.00 -12.52 -1.65
CA ILE A 229 -1.25 -12.05 -1.06
C ILE A 229 -1.26 -12.44 0.40
N PHE A 230 -1.30 -11.44 1.27
CA PHE A 230 -1.59 -11.63 2.68
C PHE A 230 -3.08 -11.45 2.96
N CYS A 231 -3.63 -12.23 3.89
CA CYS A 231 -4.99 -12.14 4.41
C CYS A 231 -4.95 -12.08 5.94
N GLY A 232 -5.54 -11.03 6.52
CA GLY A 232 -5.61 -10.91 7.98
C GLY A 232 -6.55 -9.78 8.42
N ASN A 233 -6.68 -9.61 9.73
CA ASN A 233 -7.55 -8.57 10.31
C ASN A 233 -6.86 -7.21 10.50
N SER A 234 -5.58 -7.11 10.15
CA SER A 234 -4.75 -5.91 10.26
C SER A 234 -3.64 -5.94 9.22
N LYS A 235 -2.82 -4.89 9.13
CA LYS A 235 -1.69 -4.86 8.18
C LYS A 235 -0.70 -5.97 8.54
N PRO A 236 0.02 -6.59 7.58
CA PRO A 236 0.89 -7.72 7.87
C PRO A 236 1.91 -7.41 8.99
N SER A 237 2.10 -8.35 9.90
CA SER A 237 3.09 -8.26 10.97
C SER A 237 3.74 -9.63 11.19
N PRO A 238 5.06 -9.68 11.42
CA PRO A 238 6.02 -8.60 11.20
C PRO A 238 6.22 -8.32 9.70
N LEU A 239 6.65 -7.09 9.36
CA LEU A 239 6.87 -6.68 7.96
C LEU A 239 7.97 -7.52 7.28
N SER A 240 8.97 -7.99 8.03
CA SER A 240 10.03 -8.88 7.53
C SER A 240 9.46 -10.13 6.89
N ASP A 241 8.56 -10.82 7.59
CA ASP A 241 8.07 -12.13 7.19
C ASP A 241 7.12 -12.04 5.99
N PHE A 242 6.40 -10.92 5.90
CA PHE A 242 5.53 -10.58 4.77
C PHE A 242 6.31 -10.33 3.48
N LEU A 243 7.46 -9.64 3.57
CA LEU A 243 8.26 -9.30 2.40
C LEU A 243 9.34 -10.33 2.07
N GLU A 244 9.62 -11.28 2.96
CA GLU A 244 10.74 -12.23 2.86
C GLU A 244 10.78 -12.95 1.51
N ASP A 245 9.70 -13.65 1.14
CA ASP A 245 9.67 -14.46 -0.09
C ASP A 245 9.81 -13.58 -1.34
N PHE A 246 9.20 -12.38 -1.32
CA PHE A 246 9.32 -11.40 -2.41
C PHE A 246 10.75 -10.89 -2.57
N ILE A 247 11.42 -10.54 -1.46
CA ILE A 247 12.79 -10.03 -1.46
C ILE A 247 13.76 -11.12 -1.92
N GLN A 248 13.63 -12.34 -1.39
CA GLN A 248 14.50 -13.46 -1.75
C GLN A 248 14.35 -13.84 -3.23
N GLU A 249 13.12 -13.95 -3.72
CA GLU A 249 12.86 -14.25 -5.13
C GLU A 249 13.41 -13.14 -6.03
N PHE A 250 13.15 -11.87 -5.71
CA PHE A 250 13.67 -10.76 -6.52
C PHE A 250 15.21 -10.72 -6.51
N ALA A 251 15.85 -10.90 -5.36
CA ALA A 251 17.31 -10.93 -5.28
C ALA A 251 17.90 -12.03 -6.16
N PHE A 252 17.30 -13.23 -6.12
CA PHE A 252 17.70 -14.34 -6.99
C PHE A 252 17.52 -14.00 -8.48
N LEU A 253 16.38 -13.43 -8.87
CA LEU A 253 16.09 -13.05 -10.26
C LEU A 253 16.95 -11.88 -10.75
N LYS A 254 17.31 -10.95 -9.88
CA LYS A 254 18.19 -9.82 -10.18
C LYS A 254 19.62 -10.29 -10.48
N GLU A 255 20.11 -11.30 -9.77
CA GLU A 255 21.45 -11.85 -9.95
C GLU A 255 21.52 -12.83 -11.14
N ASN A 256 20.53 -13.72 -11.28
CA ASN A 256 20.59 -14.84 -12.23
C ASN A 256 19.78 -14.59 -13.52
N GLY A 257 18.90 -13.60 -13.53
CA GLY A 257 17.90 -13.42 -14.57
C GLY A 257 16.81 -14.50 -14.53
N ILE A 258 15.97 -14.52 -15.58
CA ILE A 258 14.92 -15.54 -15.77
C ILE A 258 14.95 -16.10 -17.19
N LEU A 259 14.94 -17.43 -17.31
CA LEU A 259 14.85 -18.13 -18.59
C LEU A 259 13.39 -18.26 -19.04
N ILE A 260 13.06 -17.65 -20.18
CA ILE A 260 11.73 -17.68 -20.82
C ILE A 260 11.92 -17.81 -22.33
N HIS A 261 11.32 -18.83 -22.94
CA HIS A 261 11.44 -19.10 -24.38
C HIS A 261 12.90 -19.13 -24.88
N ASP A 262 13.77 -19.86 -24.16
CA ASP A 262 15.21 -19.98 -24.46
C ASP A 262 16.02 -18.66 -24.43
N HIS A 263 15.42 -17.59 -23.89
CA HIS A 263 16.07 -16.32 -23.67
C HIS A 263 16.13 -15.99 -22.18
N THR A 264 17.29 -15.54 -21.71
CA THR A 264 17.50 -15.10 -20.33
C THR A 264 17.31 -13.60 -20.24
N TYR A 265 16.38 -13.16 -19.38
CA TYR A 265 16.06 -11.76 -19.15
C TYR A 265 16.57 -11.29 -17.80
N SER A 266 17.17 -10.10 -17.74
CA SER A 266 17.47 -9.43 -16.47
C SER A 266 16.23 -8.74 -15.91
N ILE A 267 16.06 -8.74 -14.60
CA ILE A 267 14.88 -8.17 -13.94
C ILE A 267 15.27 -6.93 -13.14
N GLU A 268 14.49 -5.85 -13.28
CA GLU A 268 14.69 -4.59 -12.56
C GLU A 268 13.36 -4.08 -11.97
N ILE A 269 13.37 -3.62 -10.72
CA ILE A 269 12.24 -2.84 -10.17
C ILE A 269 12.44 -1.39 -10.58
N GLU A 270 11.56 -0.88 -11.44
CA GLU A 270 11.57 0.53 -11.86
C GLU A 270 11.12 1.44 -10.71
N ASN A 271 10.03 1.08 -10.04
CA ASN A 271 9.47 1.87 -8.95
C ASN A 271 8.50 1.09 -8.07
N PHE A 272 8.25 1.64 -6.88
CA PHE A 272 7.12 1.32 -6.04
C PHE A 272 6.05 2.41 -6.17
N ILE A 273 4.81 1.99 -6.40
CA ILE A 273 3.63 2.84 -6.49
C ILE A 273 2.74 2.46 -5.32
N CYS A 274 2.73 3.29 -4.28
CA CYS A 274 1.92 3.06 -3.09
C CYS A 274 1.36 4.39 -2.60
N ASP A 275 0.20 4.35 -1.96
CA ASP A 275 -0.33 5.48 -1.24
C ASP A 275 0.58 5.86 -0.05
N ALA A 276 0.32 7.01 0.59
CA ALA A 276 1.20 7.49 1.65
C ALA A 276 1.24 6.58 2.90
N PRO A 277 0.10 6.06 3.41
CA PRO A 277 0.08 5.05 4.46
C PRO A 277 0.88 3.77 4.16
N ALA A 278 0.63 3.12 3.03
CA ALA A 278 1.31 1.87 2.65
C ALA A 278 2.81 2.12 2.42
N LYS A 279 3.16 3.22 1.77
CA LYS A 279 4.56 3.66 1.63
C LYS A 279 5.25 3.83 2.98
N ALA A 280 4.61 4.51 3.93
CA ALA A 280 5.19 4.73 5.25
C ALA A 280 5.41 3.43 6.02
N TYR A 281 4.45 2.50 5.90
CA TYR A 281 4.55 1.16 6.45
C TYR A 281 5.72 0.37 5.84
N LEU A 282 5.78 0.25 4.51
CA LEU A 282 6.84 -0.48 3.81
C LEU A 282 8.23 0.08 4.11
N LYS A 283 8.36 1.42 4.16
CA LYS A 283 9.64 2.09 4.41
C LYS A 283 9.99 2.20 5.89
N CYS A 284 9.11 1.76 6.79
CA CYS A 284 9.26 1.95 8.24
C CYS A 284 9.53 3.43 8.63
N ILE A 285 8.77 4.37 8.06
CA ILE A 285 8.91 5.82 8.31
C ILE A 285 7.65 6.41 8.94
N LYS A 286 7.76 7.63 9.48
CA LYS A 286 6.62 8.41 9.97
C LYS A 286 5.57 8.56 8.87
N SER A 287 4.32 8.24 9.21
CA SER A 287 3.17 8.43 8.32
C SER A 287 2.97 9.91 7.99
N HIS A 288 2.26 10.18 6.89
CA HIS A 288 2.05 11.48 6.25
C HIS A 288 1.61 12.62 7.20
N ASN A 289 0.96 12.32 8.33
CA ASN A 289 0.52 13.31 9.32
C ASN A 289 1.60 13.69 10.36
N GLY A 290 2.80 13.12 10.29
CA GLY A 290 3.91 13.41 11.20
C GLY A 290 4.66 14.70 10.87
N TYR A 291 5.34 15.27 11.86
CA TYR A 291 6.18 16.46 11.70
C TYR A 291 7.32 16.29 10.69
N LEU A 292 7.95 15.11 10.62
CA LEU A 292 9.02 14.80 9.66
C LEU A 292 8.58 13.66 8.73
N SER A 293 7.36 13.77 8.19
CA SER A 293 6.71 12.71 7.41
C SER A 293 7.07 12.68 5.93
N CYS A 294 7.59 13.78 5.37
CA CYS A 294 7.87 13.84 3.94
C CYS A 294 8.92 12.79 3.55
N ASP A 295 8.60 11.99 2.54
CA ASP A 295 9.47 10.96 1.98
C ASP A 295 10.51 11.54 1.01
N LYS A 296 10.35 12.79 0.56
CA LYS A 296 11.20 13.46 -0.43
C LYS A 296 12.07 14.59 0.10
N CYS A 297 11.71 15.26 1.18
CA CYS A 297 12.45 16.43 1.68
C CYS A 297 12.66 16.45 3.20
N TRP A 298 13.72 17.15 3.61
CA TRP A 298 14.10 17.45 4.98
C TRP A 298 13.34 18.68 5.50
N GLU A 299 12.03 18.54 5.59
CA GLU A 299 11.19 19.58 6.15
C GLU A 299 10.46 19.09 7.40
N THR A 300 10.53 19.91 8.45
CA THR A 300 9.69 19.74 9.62
C THR A 300 8.40 20.51 9.43
N GLY A 301 7.28 19.82 9.37
CA GLY A 301 5.95 20.41 9.32
C GLY A 301 5.58 21.12 10.62
N GLU A 302 4.62 22.03 10.53
CA GLU A 302 4.07 22.81 11.64
C GLU A 302 2.66 22.33 11.96
N TYR A 303 2.34 22.18 13.24
CA TYR A 303 0.98 21.83 13.65
C TYR A 303 0.06 23.04 13.59
N HIS A 304 -1.00 22.92 12.81
CA HIS A 304 -1.99 23.95 12.61
C HIS A 304 -3.23 23.66 13.47
N HIS A 305 -3.25 24.23 14.67
CA HIS A 305 -4.26 23.96 15.71
C HIS A 305 -5.71 24.06 15.25
N ARG A 306 -6.04 25.04 14.39
CA ARG A 306 -7.43 25.22 13.89
C ARG A 306 -7.96 24.04 13.08
N ASN A 307 -7.07 23.29 12.42
CA ASN A 307 -7.44 22.23 11.48
C ASN A 307 -6.98 20.84 11.95
N GLY A 308 -6.34 20.76 13.11
CA GLY A 308 -5.83 19.50 13.68
C GLY A 308 -4.75 18.80 12.84
N LYS A 309 -4.01 19.53 11.99
CA LYS A 309 -3.14 18.95 10.95
C LYS A 309 -1.72 19.48 10.99
N VAL A 310 -0.76 18.64 10.63
CA VAL A 310 0.62 19.06 10.34
C VAL A 310 0.70 19.53 8.90
N ILE A 311 1.34 20.67 8.66
CA ILE A 311 1.51 21.28 7.34
C ILE A 311 2.98 21.53 7.07
N LEU A 312 3.45 21.08 5.91
CA LEU A 312 4.76 21.40 5.36
C LEU A 312 4.57 22.59 4.39
N LYS A 313 5.29 23.69 4.64
CA LYS A 313 5.16 24.97 3.92
C LYS A 313 6.33 25.26 3.00
N GLY A 314 7.41 24.50 3.11
CA GLY A 314 8.66 24.67 2.41
C GLY A 314 8.50 24.37 0.93
N ILE A 315 8.74 25.39 0.12
CA ILE A 315 8.74 25.27 -1.35
C ILE A 315 10.11 24.86 -1.91
N ASN A 316 11.18 25.04 -1.13
CA ASN A 316 12.57 24.79 -1.51
C ASN A 316 13.32 23.97 -0.44
N ALA A 317 12.64 23.02 0.20
CA ALA A 317 13.24 22.16 1.21
C ALA A 317 14.34 21.26 0.61
N LEU A 318 15.38 20.98 1.39
CA LEU A 318 16.48 20.09 0.99
C LEU A 318 15.92 18.70 0.67
N ARG A 319 16.28 18.13 -0.48
CA ARG A 319 15.81 16.80 -0.89
C ARG A 319 16.54 15.69 -0.12
N ARG A 320 15.81 14.64 0.22
CA ARG A 320 16.39 13.39 0.73
C ARG A 320 17.10 12.66 -0.40
N THR A 321 18.17 11.94 -0.08
CA THR A 321 18.86 11.06 -1.02
C THR A 321 18.79 9.60 -0.57
N ASP A 322 19.01 8.68 -1.49
CA ASP A 322 19.02 7.24 -1.18
C ASP A 322 20.11 6.88 -0.16
N GLU A 323 21.30 7.48 -0.27
CA GLU A 323 22.41 7.28 0.67
C GLU A 323 22.05 7.76 2.10
N GLN A 324 21.34 8.88 2.22
CA GLN A 324 20.90 9.40 3.52
C GLN A 324 19.86 8.47 4.16
N PHE A 325 18.95 7.91 3.36
CA PHE A 325 17.94 6.96 3.82
C PHE A 325 18.59 5.63 4.24
N LEU A 326 19.52 5.10 3.45
CA LEU A 326 20.26 3.88 3.74
C LEU A 326 21.01 3.97 5.08
N ARG A 327 21.56 5.14 5.41
CA ARG A 327 22.28 5.41 6.66
C ARG A 327 21.36 5.81 7.83
N GLU A 328 20.05 5.83 7.61
CA GLU A 328 19.03 6.27 8.57
C GLU A 328 19.41 7.59 9.23
N MET A 329 19.82 8.58 8.42
CA MET A 329 20.33 9.86 8.95
C MET A 329 19.26 10.68 9.69
N ASP A 330 18.00 10.58 9.27
CA ASP A 330 16.86 11.27 9.87
C ASP A 330 16.17 10.38 10.92
N GLU A 331 16.74 10.29 12.12
CA GLU A 331 16.19 9.45 13.21
C GLU A 331 14.73 9.77 13.58
N ASP A 332 14.27 10.99 13.30
CA ASP A 332 12.87 11.34 13.51
C ASP A 332 11.99 10.89 12.34
N HIS A 333 12.50 10.76 11.12
CA HIS A 333 11.74 10.21 10.01
C HIS A 333 11.60 8.70 10.08
N HIS A 334 12.66 8.00 10.49
CA HIS A 334 12.71 6.54 10.56
C HIS A 334 12.08 6.01 11.86
N LEU A 335 11.19 5.02 11.75
CA LEU A 335 10.58 4.30 12.87
C LEU A 335 11.25 2.93 13.10
N GLY A 336 12.01 2.46 12.13
CA GLY A 336 12.79 1.23 12.19
C GLY A 336 13.45 0.95 10.84
N LYS A 337 14.27 -0.10 10.81
CA LYS A 337 14.92 -0.54 9.58
C LYS A 337 13.93 -1.33 8.73
N THR A 338 13.80 -0.95 7.46
CA THR A 338 12.94 -1.67 6.50
C THR A 338 13.67 -2.86 5.88
N PRO A 339 13.01 -4.03 5.73
CA PRO A 339 13.55 -5.18 4.98
C PRO A 339 13.85 -4.85 3.52
N LEU A 340 13.20 -3.84 2.93
CA LEU A 340 13.39 -3.47 1.52
C LEU A 340 14.81 -2.98 1.20
N LEU A 341 15.64 -2.69 2.22
CA LEU A 341 17.05 -2.38 2.00
C LEU A 341 17.81 -3.54 1.34
N ASP A 342 17.37 -4.78 1.54
CA ASP A 342 18.01 -5.98 1.01
C ASP A 342 17.85 -6.10 -0.52
N LEU A 343 16.91 -5.37 -1.13
CA LEU A 343 16.74 -5.29 -2.59
C LEU A 343 17.90 -4.55 -3.28
N SER A 344 18.72 -3.80 -2.52
CA SER A 344 19.79 -2.96 -3.05
C SER A 344 19.28 -1.98 -4.12
N ILE A 345 18.23 -1.23 -3.79
CA ILE A 345 17.62 -0.18 -4.61
C ILE A 345 17.52 1.14 -3.84
N GLY A 346 17.35 2.26 -4.55
CA GLY A 346 17.16 3.56 -3.93
C GLY A 346 15.75 3.73 -3.35
N LEU A 347 15.60 3.66 -2.02
CA LEU A 347 14.26 3.76 -1.38
C LEU A 347 13.68 5.18 -1.36
N VAL A 348 14.45 6.22 -1.69
CA VAL A 348 13.93 7.57 -1.93
C VAL A 348 13.56 7.74 -3.40
N SER A 349 14.43 7.33 -4.33
CA SER A 349 14.21 7.51 -5.78
C SER A 349 13.15 6.57 -6.35
N CYS A 350 13.16 5.28 -5.98
CA CYS A 350 12.24 4.27 -6.51
C CYS A 350 10.79 4.42 -6.00
N PHE A 351 10.55 5.03 -4.83
CA PHE A 351 9.18 5.22 -4.33
C PHE A 351 8.56 6.48 -4.94
N THR A 352 7.61 6.31 -5.87
CA THR A 352 6.93 7.44 -6.52
C THR A 352 5.87 8.07 -5.61
N ILE A 353 5.51 9.34 -5.88
CA ILE A 353 4.34 9.95 -5.26
C ILE A 353 3.13 9.47 -6.05
N ASP A 354 2.19 8.81 -5.37
CA ASP A 354 0.94 8.41 -5.99
C ASP A 354 0.12 9.65 -6.36
N TYR A 355 0.08 9.95 -7.66
CA TYR A 355 -0.64 11.08 -8.22
C TYR A 355 -2.14 11.05 -7.90
N MET A 356 -2.75 9.87 -7.89
CA MET A 356 -4.18 9.70 -7.63
C MET A 356 -4.51 10.10 -6.19
N HIS A 357 -3.73 9.63 -5.21
CA HIS A 357 -3.98 9.95 -3.80
C HIS A 357 -3.49 11.35 -3.42
N ALA A 358 -2.28 11.74 -3.85
CA ALA A 358 -1.69 13.02 -3.45
C ALA A 358 -2.32 14.21 -4.16
N VAL A 359 -2.47 14.14 -5.48
CA VAL A 359 -2.95 15.28 -6.28
C VAL A 359 -4.45 15.22 -6.46
N CYS A 360 -4.99 14.13 -7.02
CA CYS A 360 -6.40 14.07 -7.39
C CYS A 360 -7.31 14.02 -6.16
N LEU A 361 -7.04 13.13 -5.20
CA LEU A 361 -7.83 13.02 -3.98
C LEU A 361 -7.40 13.96 -2.86
N GLY A 362 -6.13 14.36 -2.82
CA GLY A 362 -5.60 15.28 -1.83
C GLY A 362 -5.85 16.73 -2.23
N VAL A 363 -5.06 17.23 -3.19
CA VAL A 363 -5.07 18.64 -3.60
C VAL A 363 -6.37 19.05 -4.30
N MET A 364 -6.75 18.37 -5.37
CA MET A 364 -7.89 18.78 -6.20
C MET A 364 -9.19 18.71 -5.43
N LYS A 365 -9.44 17.61 -4.70
CA LYS A 365 -10.61 17.50 -3.81
C LYS A 365 -10.70 18.68 -2.85
N ARG A 366 -9.59 19.04 -2.20
CA ARG A 366 -9.53 20.17 -1.26
C ARG A 366 -9.83 21.50 -1.95
N LEU A 367 -9.23 21.77 -3.11
CA LEU A 367 -9.48 22.99 -3.87
C LEU A 367 -10.96 23.13 -4.24
N PHE A 368 -11.57 22.09 -4.79
CA PHE A 368 -12.99 22.16 -5.15
C PHE A 368 -13.92 22.26 -3.95
N THR A 369 -13.64 21.54 -2.86
CA THR A 369 -14.41 21.72 -1.62
C THR A 369 -14.33 23.16 -1.12
N THR A 370 -13.16 23.81 -1.21
CA THR A 370 -12.98 25.22 -0.88
C THR A 370 -13.75 26.14 -1.84
N TRP A 371 -13.68 25.90 -3.14
CA TRP A 371 -14.32 26.74 -4.15
C TRP A 371 -15.84 26.61 -4.22
N ILE A 372 -16.40 25.47 -3.81
CA ILE A 372 -17.86 25.23 -3.87
C ILE A 372 -18.51 25.55 -2.52
N SER A 373 -17.90 25.09 -1.44
CA SER A 373 -18.51 25.11 -0.10
C SER A 373 -17.68 25.83 0.97
N GLY A 374 -16.52 26.39 0.61
CA GLY A 374 -15.56 27.02 1.54
C GLY A 374 -15.99 28.40 2.06
N ASN A 375 -15.06 29.31 2.34
CA ASN A 375 -15.43 30.67 2.74
C ASN A 375 -15.95 31.48 1.56
N LEU A 376 -16.84 32.45 1.79
CA LEU A 376 -17.39 33.29 0.71
C LEU A 376 -16.30 34.03 -0.10
N SER A 377 -15.16 34.35 0.53
CA SER A 377 -14.00 34.96 -0.14
C SER A 377 -13.36 34.06 -1.20
N ASP A 378 -13.47 32.75 -1.01
CA ASP A 378 -12.75 31.74 -1.79
C ASP A 378 -13.70 30.97 -2.73
N ARG A 379 -15.02 31.16 -2.58
CA ARG A 379 -16.04 30.46 -3.37
C ARG A 379 -16.17 31.02 -4.77
N LEU A 380 -16.38 30.12 -5.73
CA LEU A 380 -16.83 30.47 -7.07
C LEU A 380 -18.28 30.98 -7.03
N LYS A 381 -18.62 31.85 -7.99
CA LYS A 381 -20.00 32.29 -8.15
C LYS A 381 -20.84 31.09 -8.60
N ASN A 382 -22.10 31.06 -8.16
CA ASN A 382 -23.00 29.97 -8.52
C ASN A 382 -23.14 29.80 -10.05
N ALA A 383 -23.13 30.91 -10.80
CA ALA A 383 -23.14 30.86 -12.26
C ALA A 383 -21.94 30.08 -12.84
N ASP A 384 -20.74 30.30 -12.30
CA ASP A 384 -19.52 29.59 -12.73
C ASP A 384 -19.58 28.11 -12.36
N VAL A 385 -20.08 27.79 -11.15
CA VAL A 385 -20.31 26.40 -10.71
C VAL A 385 -21.29 25.70 -11.66
N GLN A 386 -22.38 26.35 -12.07
CA GLN A 386 -23.34 25.79 -13.02
C GLN A 386 -22.74 25.57 -14.41
N ILE A 387 -21.88 26.48 -14.88
CA ILE A 387 -21.16 26.33 -16.15
C ILE A 387 -20.22 25.11 -16.09
N LEU A 388 -19.44 25.00 -15.01
CA LEU A 388 -18.52 23.87 -14.82
C LEU A 388 -19.28 22.54 -14.69
N SER A 389 -20.36 22.48 -13.92
CA SER A 389 -21.23 21.30 -13.81
C SER A 389 -21.75 20.85 -15.18
N LYS A 390 -22.24 21.79 -16.01
CA LYS A 390 -22.71 21.47 -17.36
C LYS A 390 -21.61 20.89 -18.24
N ARG A 391 -20.40 21.46 -18.17
CA ARG A 391 -19.22 20.95 -18.90
C ARG A 391 -18.87 19.53 -18.46
N LEU A 392 -18.80 19.26 -17.16
CA LEU A 392 -18.52 17.93 -16.62
C LEU A 392 -19.55 16.90 -17.09
N ILE A 393 -20.84 17.22 -17.02
CA ILE A 393 -21.91 16.32 -17.49
C ILE A 393 -21.76 16.06 -19.00
N SER A 394 -21.41 17.06 -19.80
CA SER A 394 -21.23 16.87 -21.25
C SER A 394 -20.09 15.90 -21.58
N LEU A 395 -19.03 15.89 -20.77
CA LEU A 395 -17.89 14.99 -20.92
C LEU A 395 -18.24 13.52 -20.63
N ARG A 396 -19.30 13.26 -19.87
CA ARG A 396 -19.72 11.89 -19.47
C ARG A 396 -19.82 10.91 -20.64
N SER A 397 -20.28 11.38 -21.78
CA SER A 397 -20.46 10.57 -23.00
C SER A 397 -19.15 10.15 -23.66
N PHE A 398 -18.05 10.85 -23.38
CA PHE A 398 -16.73 10.60 -23.94
C PHE A 398 -15.84 9.78 -22.99
N ILE A 399 -16.32 9.45 -21.79
CA ILE A 399 -15.57 8.63 -20.82
C ILE A 399 -15.64 7.16 -21.24
N PRO A 400 -14.51 6.47 -21.45
CA PRO A 400 -14.47 5.04 -21.77
C PRO A 400 -15.25 4.15 -20.79
N CYS A 401 -15.74 3.00 -21.25
CA CYS A 401 -16.60 2.12 -20.45
C CYS A 401 -15.86 1.44 -19.29
N GLU A 402 -14.53 1.32 -19.39
CA GLU A 402 -13.62 0.80 -18.37
C GLU A 402 -13.62 1.64 -17.09
N PHE A 403 -14.02 2.91 -17.20
CA PHE A 403 -14.19 3.77 -16.04
C PHE A 403 -15.60 3.61 -15.46
N ASN A 404 -15.67 2.88 -14.34
CA ASN A 404 -16.90 2.63 -13.59
C ASN A 404 -17.61 3.90 -13.10
N ARG A 405 -16.87 4.99 -12.84
CA ARG A 405 -17.43 6.25 -12.37
C ARG A 405 -17.42 7.28 -13.48
N LYS A 406 -18.58 7.85 -13.76
CA LYS A 406 -18.74 8.95 -14.71
C LYS A 406 -18.71 10.30 -13.98
N SER A 407 -18.37 11.35 -14.71
CA SER A 407 -18.44 12.73 -14.24
C SER A 407 -19.86 13.08 -13.75
N ARG A 408 -19.91 13.85 -12.66
CA ARG A 408 -21.13 14.37 -12.02
C ARG A 408 -21.13 15.90 -12.05
N ALA A 409 -22.24 16.49 -11.65
CA ALA A 409 -22.27 17.93 -11.37
C ALA A 409 -21.47 18.26 -10.09
N LEU A 410 -21.01 19.50 -9.96
CA LEU A 410 -20.19 19.96 -8.83
C LEU A 410 -20.98 20.16 -7.53
N ASP A 411 -22.29 20.27 -7.59
CA ASP A 411 -23.16 20.24 -6.40
C ASP A 411 -23.17 18.85 -5.73
N GLU A 412 -22.86 17.79 -6.46
CA GLU A 412 -22.63 16.44 -5.93
C GLU A 412 -21.17 16.17 -5.55
N ILE A 413 -20.37 17.19 -5.24
CA ILE A 413 -18.92 17.00 -5.04
C ILE A 413 -18.55 16.01 -3.92
N ALA A 414 -19.39 15.89 -2.90
CA ALA A 414 -19.21 14.89 -1.85
C ALA A 414 -19.20 13.45 -2.38
N TYR A 415 -19.87 13.20 -3.51
CA TYR A 415 -20.02 11.90 -4.17
C TYR A 415 -19.08 11.74 -5.39
N CYS A 416 -18.30 12.77 -5.73
CA CYS A 416 -17.37 12.73 -6.84
C CYS A 416 -16.18 11.79 -6.50
N GLY A 417 -15.95 10.81 -7.38
CA GLY A 417 -14.89 9.82 -7.22
C GLY A 417 -13.51 10.28 -7.72
N LYS A 418 -12.52 9.41 -7.55
CA LYS A 418 -11.10 9.65 -7.93
C LYS A 418 -10.94 10.16 -9.38
N LEU A 419 -11.75 9.65 -10.30
CA LEU A 419 -11.68 9.94 -11.73
C LEU A 419 -12.08 11.37 -12.11
N GLN A 420 -13.13 11.89 -11.47
CA GLN A 420 -13.64 13.21 -11.79
C GLN A 420 -12.65 14.32 -11.41
N ASN A 421 -11.80 14.06 -10.40
CA ASN A 421 -10.72 14.98 -10.03
C ASN A 421 -9.55 14.96 -11.03
N ILE A 422 -9.33 13.85 -11.74
CA ILE A 422 -8.34 13.77 -12.85
C ILE A 422 -8.83 14.62 -14.03
N GLU A 423 -10.11 14.48 -14.38
CA GLU A 423 -10.74 15.27 -15.46
C GLU A 423 -10.73 16.76 -15.13
N LEU A 424 -11.05 17.12 -13.90
CA LEU A 424 -11.01 18.50 -13.43
C LEU A 424 -9.60 19.13 -13.48
N PHE A 425 -8.54 18.33 -13.42
CA PHE A 425 -7.16 18.81 -13.60
C PHE A 425 -6.76 18.95 -15.07
N LEU A 426 -7.28 18.11 -15.96
CA LEU A 426 -6.92 18.11 -17.39
C LEU A 426 -7.71 19.11 -18.24
N TYR A 427 -8.88 19.56 -17.79
CA TYR A 427 -9.79 20.43 -18.55
C TYR A 427 -9.93 21.86 -17.99
N ILE A 428 -9.13 22.22 -16.98
CA ILE A 428 -8.86 23.61 -16.57
C ILE A 428 -7.48 23.98 -17.11
#